data_AF-A0A660ZCE2-F1
#
_entry.id   AF-A0A660ZCE2-F1
#
_cell.length_a   1.000
_cell.length_b   1.000
_cell.length_c   1.000
_cell.angle_alpha   90.00
_cell.angle_beta   90.00
_cell.angle_gamma   90.00
#
_symmetry.space_group_name_H-M   'P 1'
#
loop_
_entity.id
_entity.type
_entity.pdbx_description
1 polymer ?
#
loop_
_entity_poly.entity_id
_entity_poly.type
_entity_poly.pdbx_seq_one_letter_code
_entity_poly.pdbx_strand_id
1 'polypeptide(L)'
;AVFVPGHTLDFLSGGHIPPYWQCDSFFTIKKVLHGIWRKHFKLNTSRTVLSYKDVIFQKIRKVIAEELFDKDILNFIEAANAAEYWDWKERQPKYILNSLRVYEFWGYKWYVPLWDAELIDFWLRVHPCLKIRRRLFKEFAFKRGIISQRLPIAVPSKNAFQKTLLTIWEIWKALDPSIKYLKFFLWDRHKDPLAWNGIWHWRKFLRHRVRENMSMVACDYLEFWELKFKEWC
;
A
#
# COMPACT_ATOMS: atom_id res chain seq x y z
N ALA A 1 -11.47 8.81 23.86
CA ALA A 1 -10.21 9.29 23.26
C ALA A 1 -10.40 9.55 21.76
N VAL A 2 -9.53 10.35 21.14
CA VAL A 2 -9.50 10.60 19.70
C VAL A 2 -8.12 10.24 19.16
N PHE A 3 -8.06 9.45 18.07
CA PHE A 3 -6.82 9.03 17.44
C PHE A 3 -6.53 9.82 16.16
N VAL A 4 -5.26 10.17 15.95
CA VAL A 4 -4.82 10.98 14.81
C VAL A 4 -3.63 10.31 14.13
N PRO A 5 -3.86 9.32 13.26
CA PRO A 5 -2.79 8.62 12.55
C PRO A 5 -2.12 9.50 11.48
N GLY A 6 -0.79 9.45 11.42
CA GLY A 6 0.02 10.29 10.51
C GLY A 6 0.41 9.65 9.17
N HIS A 7 -0.03 8.44 8.87
CA HIS A 7 0.51 7.65 7.73
C HIS A 7 0.09 8.16 6.34
N THR A 8 -0.87 9.08 6.26
CA THR A 8 -1.44 9.53 4.99
C THR A 8 -0.60 10.59 4.26
N LEU A 9 0.21 11.38 4.97
CA LEU A 9 1.01 12.43 4.35
C LEU A 9 2.13 11.88 3.45
N ASP A 10 2.58 10.64 3.67
CA ASP A 10 3.58 9.99 2.80
C ASP A 10 3.10 9.93 1.35
N PHE A 11 1.82 9.59 1.16
CA PHE A 11 1.18 9.56 -0.15
C PHE A 11 1.09 10.97 -0.76
N LEU A 12 0.41 11.91 -0.07
CA LEU A 12 0.15 13.26 -0.60
C LEU A 12 1.43 14.04 -0.94
N SER A 13 2.49 13.85 -0.15
CA SER A 13 3.77 14.52 -0.39
C SER A 13 4.67 13.84 -1.44
N GLY A 14 4.15 12.87 -2.21
CA GLY A 14 4.86 12.22 -3.33
C GLY A 14 5.76 11.05 -2.95
N GLY A 15 5.55 10.41 -1.80
CA GLY A 15 6.29 9.21 -1.38
C GLY A 15 6.00 7.99 -2.27
N HIS A 16 4.90 8.03 -3.02
CA HIS A 16 4.43 6.93 -3.85
C HIS A 16 4.77 7.09 -5.33
N ILE A 17 5.17 8.28 -5.76
CA ILE A 17 5.78 8.49 -7.09
C ILE A 17 7.06 7.66 -7.17
N PRO A 18 7.24 6.82 -8.21
CA PRO A 18 8.41 5.97 -8.29
C PRO A 18 9.72 6.77 -8.32
N PRO A 19 10.65 6.55 -7.37
CA PRO A 19 11.77 7.47 -7.11
C PRO A 19 12.88 7.46 -8.17
N TYR A 20 12.75 6.61 -9.19
CA TYR A 20 13.65 6.41 -10.31
C TYR A 20 13.08 6.98 -11.61
N TRP A 21 11.89 7.60 -11.56
CA TRP A 21 11.36 8.37 -12.67
C TRP A 21 12.04 9.74 -12.72
N GLN A 22 12.39 10.17 -13.92
CA GLN A 22 13.03 11.45 -14.16
C GLN A 22 12.02 12.47 -14.69
N CYS A 23 12.20 13.73 -14.27
CA CYS A 23 11.29 14.83 -14.57
C CYS A 23 11.11 15.11 -16.06
N ASP A 24 12.18 14.96 -16.83
CA ASP A 24 12.19 15.32 -18.25
C ASP A 24 11.94 14.10 -19.15
N SER A 25 11.47 12.98 -18.57
CA SER A 25 11.21 11.73 -19.30
C SER A 25 9.78 11.63 -19.80
N PHE A 26 9.65 10.91 -20.92
CA PHE A 26 8.37 10.38 -21.39
C PHE A 26 8.16 8.93 -20.93
N PHE A 27 6.91 8.60 -20.66
CA PHE A 27 6.48 7.31 -20.15
C PHE A 27 5.46 6.72 -21.09
N THR A 28 5.62 5.44 -21.41
CA THR A 28 4.52 4.67 -21.96
C THR A 28 3.59 4.26 -20.83
N ILE A 29 2.31 4.06 -21.14
CA ILE A 29 1.34 3.50 -20.20
C ILE A 29 1.85 2.20 -19.53
N LYS A 30 2.54 1.34 -20.30
CA LYS A 30 3.18 0.11 -19.78
C LYS A 30 4.20 0.42 -18.67
N LYS A 31 5.00 1.48 -18.80
CA LYS A 31 5.95 1.90 -17.76
C LYS A 31 5.23 2.37 -16.49
N VAL A 32 4.11 3.10 -16.63
CA VAL A 32 3.27 3.54 -15.50
C VAL A 32 2.69 2.34 -14.76
N LEU A 33 2.07 1.40 -15.47
CA LEU A 33 1.51 0.16 -14.89
C LEU A 33 2.57 -0.64 -14.13
N HIS A 34 3.78 -0.77 -14.69
CA HIS A 34 4.89 -1.42 -14.01
C HIS A 34 5.38 -0.64 -12.78
N GLY A 35 5.34 0.69 -12.81
CA GLY A 35 5.67 1.54 -11.66
C GLY A 35 4.71 1.29 -10.49
N ILE A 36 3.41 1.32 -10.77
CA ILE A 36 2.35 1.01 -9.80
C ILE A 36 2.52 -0.41 -9.25
N TRP A 37 2.66 -1.40 -10.13
CA TRP A 37 2.90 -2.80 -9.75
C TRP A 37 4.11 -2.93 -8.82
N ARG A 38 5.25 -2.38 -9.22
CA ARG A 38 6.50 -2.46 -8.46
C ARG A 38 6.41 -1.77 -7.11
N LYS A 39 5.61 -0.71 -6.97
CA LYS A 39 5.45 -0.01 -5.69
C LYS A 39 4.46 -0.70 -4.77
N HIS A 40 3.31 -1.16 -5.27
CA HIS A 40 2.16 -1.54 -4.46
C HIS A 40 1.83 -3.04 -4.43
N PHE A 41 2.39 -3.83 -5.36
CA PHE A 41 2.14 -5.28 -5.46
C PHE A 41 3.39 -6.11 -5.12
N LYS A 42 4.35 -5.55 -4.37
CA LYS A 42 5.60 -6.24 -4.00
C LYS A 42 5.41 -7.53 -3.22
N LEU A 43 4.33 -7.61 -2.43
CA LEU A 43 4.01 -8.79 -1.61
C LEU A 43 3.31 -9.89 -2.42
N ASN A 44 2.86 -9.58 -3.63
CA ASN A 44 2.13 -10.50 -4.51
C ASN A 44 3.10 -11.37 -5.32
N THR A 45 3.88 -12.21 -4.63
CA THR A 45 4.94 -13.02 -5.24
C THR A 45 4.50 -14.45 -5.59
N SER A 46 3.31 -14.88 -5.16
CA SER A 46 2.84 -16.23 -5.45
C SER A 46 2.55 -16.42 -6.94
N ARG A 47 2.83 -17.62 -7.45
CA ARG A 47 2.67 -17.96 -8.88
C ARG A 47 1.26 -17.66 -9.39
N THR A 48 0.24 -17.94 -8.58
CA THR A 48 -1.16 -17.66 -8.92
C THR A 48 -1.41 -16.18 -9.18
N VAL A 49 -0.86 -15.28 -8.36
CA VAL A 49 -1.10 -13.84 -8.57
C VAL A 49 -0.36 -13.32 -9.78
N LEU A 50 0.83 -13.85 -10.01
CA LEU A 50 1.62 -13.52 -11.18
C LEU A 50 0.92 -13.94 -12.48
N SER A 51 0.16 -15.04 -12.49
CA SER A 51 -0.65 -15.42 -13.65
C SER A 51 -1.83 -14.46 -13.92
N TYR A 52 -2.27 -13.70 -12.92
CA TYR A 52 -3.32 -12.68 -13.10
C TYR A 52 -2.79 -11.27 -13.30
N LYS A 53 -1.46 -11.11 -13.49
CA LYS A 53 -0.84 -9.80 -13.62
C LYS A 53 -1.45 -8.98 -14.76
N ASP A 54 -1.75 -9.60 -15.89
CA ASP A 54 -2.35 -8.90 -17.05
C ASP A 54 -3.79 -8.44 -16.77
N VAL A 55 -4.59 -9.26 -16.07
CA VAL A 55 -5.94 -8.89 -15.62
C VAL A 55 -5.88 -7.70 -14.64
N ILE A 56 -4.93 -7.74 -13.70
CA ILE A 56 -4.69 -6.62 -12.77
C ILE A 56 -4.26 -5.37 -13.55
N PHE A 57 -3.37 -5.52 -14.53
CA PHE A 57 -2.91 -4.40 -15.36
C PHE A 57 -4.05 -3.75 -16.15
N GLN A 58 -4.96 -4.55 -16.70
CA GLN A 58 -6.16 -4.02 -17.38
C GLN A 58 -7.04 -3.22 -16.42
N LYS A 59 -7.21 -3.68 -15.18
CA LYS A 59 -7.97 -2.95 -14.16
C LYS A 59 -7.30 -1.64 -13.74
N ILE A 60 -6.00 -1.67 -13.50
CA ILE A 60 -5.21 -0.45 -13.23
C ILE A 60 -5.35 0.52 -14.42
N ARG A 61 -5.18 0.03 -15.66
CA ARG A 61 -5.32 0.85 -16.88
C ARG A 61 -6.70 1.50 -16.95
N LYS A 62 -7.77 0.75 -16.68
CA LYS A 62 -9.14 1.28 -16.70
C LYS A 62 -9.31 2.44 -15.71
N VAL A 63 -8.77 2.31 -14.49
CA VAL A 63 -8.84 3.37 -13.47
C VAL A 63 -8.10 4.62 -13.94
N ILE A 64 -6.87 4.48 -14.42
CA ILE A 64 -6.07 5.65 -14.83
C ILE A 64 -6.49 6.22 -16.18
N ALA A 65 -7.21 5.48 -17.03
CA ALA A 65 -7.73 5.98 -18.29
C ALA A 65 -8.77 7.10 -18.08
N GLU A 66 -9.51 7.06 -16.97
CA GLU A 66 -10.44 8.13 -16.55
C GLU A 66 -9.71 9.48 -16.39
N GLU A 67 -8.48 9.44 -15.87
CA GLU A 67 -7.64 10.63 -15.66
C GLU A 67 -6.84 11.01 -16.92
N LEU A 68 -6.43 10.02 -17.72
CA LEU A 68 -5.45 10.19 -18.79
C LEU A 68 -6.05 10.43 -20.18
N PHE A 69 -7.37 10.37 -20.35
CA PHE A 69 -8.05 10.44 -21.66
C PHE A 69 -7.48 9.44 -22.68
N ASP A 70 -7.08 8.26 -22.19
CA ASP A 70 -6.52 7.13 -22.95
C ASP A 70 -5.26 7.42 -23.78
N LYS A 71 -4.43 8.39 -23.36
CA LYS A 71 -3.09 8.61 -23.94
C LYS A 71 -2.14 7.43 -23.67
N ASP A 72 -1.40 7.01 -24.69
CA ASP A 72 -0.39 5.94 -24.55
C ASP A 72 1.02 6.43 -24.19
N ILE A 73 1.34 7.69 -24.54
CA ILE A 73 2.59 8.37 -24.20
C ILE A 73 2.27 9.57 -23.31
N LEU A 74 2.97 9.63 -22.19
CA LEU A 74 2.73 10.58 -21.11
C LEU A 74 4.02 11.32 -20.81
N ASN A 75 3.93 12.62 -20.55
CA ASN A 75 5.03 13.32 -19.89
C ASN A 75 5.11 12.90 -18.39
N PHE A 76 6.14 13.36 -17.69
CA PHE A 76 6.34 13.00 -16.28
C PHE A 76 5.17 13.42 -15.36
N ILE A 77 4.59 14.60 -15.58
CA ILE A 77 3.50 15.12 -14.75
C ILE A 77 2.28 14.20 -14.90
N GLU A 78 1.89 13.89 -16.14
CA GLU A 78 0.78 13.00 -16.45
C GLU A 78 1.01 11.59 -15.88
N ALA A 79 2.23 11.05 -16.03
CA ALA A 79 2.58 9.74 -15.48
C ALA A 79 2.52 9.71 -13.94
N ALA A 80 3.04 10.75 -13.28
CA ALA A 80 3.01 10.87 -11.82
C ALA A 80 1.57 11.02 -11.30
N ASN A 81 0.78 11.89 -11.92
CA ASN A 81 -0.62 12.10 -11.58
C ASN A 81 -1.44 10.81 -11.75
N ALA A 82 -1.24 10.05 -12.84
CA ALA A 82 -1.91 8.76 -13.03
C ALA A 82 -1.57 7.75 -11.92
N ALA A 83 -0.30 7.67 -11.52
CA ALA A 83 0.11 6.79 -10.43
C ALA A 83 -0.47 7.21 -9.08
N GLU A 84 -0.49 8.52 -8.79
CA GLU A 84 -1.09 9.06 -7.56
C GLU A 84 -2.61 8.92 -7.56
N TYR A 85 -3.29 9.16 -8.70
CA TYR A 85 -4.74 8.99 -8.87
C TYR A 85 -5.15 7.55 -8.62
N TRP A 86 -4.43 6.57 -9.17
CA TRP A 86 -4.68 5.17 -8.88
C TRP A 86 -4.55 4.88 -7.38
N ASP A 87 -3.49 5.34 -6.72
CA ASP A 87 -3.29 5.09 -5.29
C ASP A 87 -4.42 5.72 -4.46
N TRP A 88 -4.76 6.98 -4.76
CA TRP A 88 -5.87 7.70 -4.15
C TRP A 88 -7.21 6.97 -4.32
N LYS A 89 -7.52 6.50 -5.53
CA LYS A 89 -8.80 5.84 -5.84
C LYS A 89 -8.90 4.44 -5.24
N GLU A 90 -7.80 3.71 -5.25
CA GLU A 90 -7.80 2.27 -5.00
C GLU A 90 -7.24 1.94 -3.62
N ARG A 91 -6.02 2.39 -3.32
CA ARG A 91 -5.31 1.94 -2.13
C ARG A 91 -5.70 2.74 -0.89
N GLN A 92 -5.83 4.06 -0.99
CA GLN A 92 -6.11 4.92 0.16
C GLN A 92 -7.44 4.58 0.84
N PRO A 93 -8.61 4.59 0.16
CA PRO A 93 -9.88 4.28 0.80
C PRO A 93 -10.00 2.82 1.20
N LYS A 94 -9.64 1.88 0.31
CA LYS A 94 -9.85 0.43 0.55
C LYS A 94 -8.97 -0.13 1.64
N TYR A 95 -7.77 0.44 1.83
CA TYR A 95 -6.80 -0.09 2.79
C TYR A 95 -6.48 0.89 3.92
N ILE A 96 -6.02 2.10 3.58
CA ILE A 96 -5.45 3.04 4.56
C ILE A 96 -6.53 3.67 5.45
N LEU A 97 -7.63 4.13 4.87
CA LEU A 97 -8.75 4.67 5.65
C LEU A 97 -9.54 3.55 6.31
N ASN A 98 -9.73 2.42 5.63
CA ASN A 98 -10.44 1.28 6.19
C ASN A 98 -9.73 0.70 7.44
N SER A 99 -8.40 0.78 7.54
CA SER A 99 -7.68 0.37 8.75
C SER A 99 -7.95 1.25 9.97
N LEU A 100 -8.59 2.42 9.81
CA LEU A 100 -8.93 3.30 10.93
C LEU A 100 -10.19 2.86 11.66
N ARG A 101 -10.99 1.98 11.05
CA ARG A 101 -12.22 1.44 11.64
C ARG A 101 -11.98 0.62 12.92
N VAL A 102 -10.73 0.28 13.21
CA VAL A 102 -10.33 -0.31 14.50
C VAL A 102 -10.68 0.60 15.65
N TYR A 103 -10.53 1.91 15.46
CA TYR A 103 -10.82 2.89 16.50
C TYR A 103 -12.33 2.90 16.77
N GLU A 104 -13.17 2.85 15.72
CA GLU A 104 -14.62 2.76 15.86
C GLU A 104 -15.07 1.51 16.61
N PHE A 105 -14.46 0.36 16.31
CA PHE A 105 -14.76 -0.89 17.00
C PHE A 105 -14.58 -0.79 18.52
N TRP A 106 -13.55 -0.06 18.97
CA TRP A 106 -13.29 0.18 20.39
C TRP A 106 -14.04 1.40 20.95
N GLY A 107 -14.99 1.98 20.22
CA GLY A 107 -15.77 3.15 20.65
C GLY A 107 -14.98 4.45 20.62
N TYR A 108 -13.85 4.50 19.91
CA TYR A 108 -13.03 5.70 19.76
C TYR A 108 -13.32 6.43 18.46
N LYS A 109 -13.12 7.75 18.49
CA LYS A 109 -13.13 8.60 17.29
C LYS A 109 -11.75 8.66 16.67
N TRP A 110 -11.68 8.95 15.38
CA TRP A 110 -10.42 9.17 14.67
C TRP A 110 -10.54 10.34 13.69
N TYR A 111 -9.42 11.00 13.41
CA TYR A 111 -9.32 12.10 12.46
C TYR A 111 -8.08 11.93 11.58
N VAL A 112 -8.18 12.37 10.33
CA VAL A 112 -7.07 12.34 9.36
C VAL A 112 -6.79 13.78 8.88
N PRO A 113 -6.21 14.64 9.74
CA PRO A 113 -5.96 16.04 9.39
C PRO A 113 -4.98 16.18 8.21
N LEU A 114 -4.16 15.17 7.98
CA LEU A 114 -3.28 15.13 6.82
C LEU A 114 -4.03 14.85 5.51
N TRP A 115 -5.35 14.66 5.52
CA TRP A 115 -6.24 14.63 4.35
C TRP A 115 -7.19 15.83 4.31
N ASP A 116 -6.91 16.87 5.09
CA ASP A 116 -7.68 18.10 5.01
C ASP A 116 -7.67 18.68 3.59
N ALA A 117 -8.81 19.25 3.17
CA ALA A 117 -9.01 19.77 1.82
C ALA A 117 -7.97 20.83 1.47
N GLU A 118 -7.61 21.73 2.39
CA GLU A 118 -6.62 22.78 2.14
C GLU A 118 -5.23 22.18 1.88
N LEU A 119 -4.90 21.10 2.60
CA LEU A 119 -3.62 20.40 2.43
C LEU A 119 -3.59 19.62 1.10
N ILE A 120 -4.69 18.98 0.73
CA ILE A 120 -4.83 18.31 -0.57
C ILE A 120 -4.67 19.35 -1.69
N ASP A 121 -5.37 20.48 -1.62
CA ASP A 121 -5.32 21.55 -2.61
C ASP A 121 -3.91 22.16 -2.74
N PHE A 122 -3.18 22.28 -1.63
CA PHE A 122 -1.77 22.62 -1.68
C PHE A 122 -0.98 21.59 -2.50
N TRP A 123 -1.06 20.30 -2.16
CA TRP A 123 -0.27 19.25 -2.82
C TRP A 123 -0.66 19.00 -4.29
N LEU A 124 -1.90 19.28 -4.68
CA LEU A 124 -2.35 19.24 -6.07
C LEU A 124 -1.67 20.32 -6.94
N ARG A 125 -1.36 21.49 -6.35
CA ARG A 125 -0.67 22.59 -7.04
C ARG A 125 0.85 22.40 -7.11
N VAL A 126 1.43 21.57 -6.25
CA VAL A 126 2.88 21.33 -6.23
C VAL A 126 3.29 20.49 -7.43
N HIS A 127 4.24 21.00 -8.22
CA HIS A 127 4.79 20.27 -9.36
C HIS A 127 5.35 18.89 -8.92
N PRO A 128 4.98 17.76 -9.56
CA PRO A 128 5.36 16.42 -9.11
C PRO A 128 6.87 16.20 -8.95
N CYS A 129 7.70 16.92 -9.71
CA CYS A 129 9.16 16.90 -9.54
C CYS A 129 9.66 17.38 -8.18
N LEU A 130 8.93 18.30 -7.55
CA LEU A 130 9.24 18.76 -6.20
C LEU A 130 8.76 17.74 -5.16
N LYS A 131 7.73 16.95 -5.49
CA LYS A 131 7.17 15.91 -4.62
C LYS A 131 7.98 14.62 -4.61
N ILE A 132 8.67 14.26 -5.70
CA ILE A 132 9.37 12.98 -5.80
C ILE A 132 10.30 12.74 -4.61
N ARG A 133 10.26 11.52 -4.04
CA ARG A 133 11.00 11.14 -2.81
C ARG A 133 10.63 11.99 -1.58
N ARG A 134 9.51 12.70 -1.63
CA ARG A 134 9.06 13.68 -0.63
C ARG A 134 10.04 14.82 -0.45
N ARG A 135 10.72 15.24 -1.53
CA ARG A 135 11.80 16.23 -1.47
C ARG A 135 11.32 17.54 -0.83
N LEU A 136 10.29 18.17 -1.38
CA LEU A 136 9.76 19.43 -0.86
C LEU A 136 9.35 19.32 0.62
N PHE A 137 8.64 18.25 0.99
CA PHE A 137 8.23 18.02 2.37
C PHE A 137 9.43 17.87 3.31
N LYS A 138 10.44 17.07 2.93
CA LYS A 138 11.63 16.84 3.74
C LYS A 138 12.45 18.11 3.91
N GLU A 139 12.61 18.89 2.84
CA GLU A 139 13.31 20.18 2.91
C GLU A 139 12.58 21.17 3.83
N PHE A 140 11.25 21.27 3.71
CA PHE A 140 10.43 22.09 4.60
C PHE A 140 10.56 21.63 6.06
N ALA A 141 10.37 20.34 6.31
CA ALA A 141 10.40 19.78 7.65
C ALA A 141 11.79 19.89 8.29
N PHE A 142 12.86 19.75 7.51
CA PHE A 142 14.23 19.99 7.96
C PHE A 142 14.46 21.46 8.30
N LYS A 143 14.10 22.40 7.41
CA LYS A 143 14.23 23.84 7.66
C LYS A 143 13.45 24.31 8.89
N ARG A 144 12.32 23.67 9.19
CA ARG A 144 11.47 23.97 10.35
C ARG A 144 11.87 23.22 11.63
N GLY A 145 12.92 22.38 11.59
CA GLY A 145 13.33 21.56 12.74
C GLY A 145 12.31 20.48 13.14
N ILE A 146 11.32 20.19 12.29
CA ILE A 146 10.31 19.15 12.52
C ILE A 146 10.94 17.77 12.39
N ILE A 147 11.90 17.62 11.49
CA ILE A 147 12.73 16.42 11.33
C ILE A 147 14.16 16.84 11.62
N SER A 148 14.77 16.28 12.67
CA SER A 148 16.20 16.46 12.92
C SER A 148 17.02 15.70 11.87
N GLN A 149 18.30 16.06 11.68
CA GLN A 149 19.26 15.08 11.16
C GLN A 149 19.07 13.79 11.94
N ARG A 150 19.00 12.64 11.25
CA ARG A 150 18.77 11.32 11.85
C ARG A 150 19.43 11.29 13.23
N LEU A 151 18.65 11.24 14.30
CA LEU A 151 19.20 10.80 15.57
C LEU A 151 19.84 9.44 15.26
N PRO A 152 21.12 9.22 15.57
CA PRO A 152 21.69 7.90 15.43
C PRO A 152 20.81 6.99 16.26
N ILE A 153 19.98 6.18 15.59
CA ILE A 153 19.29 5.09 16.25
C ILE A 153 20.46 4.24 16.73
N ALA A 154 20.69 4.22 18.05
CA ALA A 154 21.62 3.30 18.64
C ALA A 154 21.17 1.91 18.19
N VAL A 155 21.85 1.35 17.18
CA VAL A 155 21.63 -0.03 16.78
C VAL A 155 22.21 -0.81 17.96
N PRO A 156 21.38 -1.47 18.79
CA PRO A 156 21.92 -2.18 19.92
C PRO A 156 22.96 -3.17 19.40
N SER A 157 24.18 -3.12 19.94
CA SER A 157 25.21 -4.11 19.61
C SER A 157 24.60 -5.48 19.82
N LYS A 158 24.82 -6.39 18.87
CA LYS A 158 24.25 -7.73 18.94
C LYS A 158 24.88 -8.48 20.13
N ASN A 159 24.32 -8.32 21.32
CA ASN A 159 24.77 -9.01 22.52
C ASN A 159 24.44 -10.51 22.39
N ALA A 160 25.18 -11.37 23.10
CA ALA A 160 24.98 -12.82 23.10
C ALA A 160 23.52 -13.26 23.34
N PHE A 161 22.71 -12.43 24.01
CA PHE A 161 21.27 -12.62 24.18
C PHE A 161 20.48 -12.64 22.85
N GLN A 162 20.90 -11.85 21.85
CA GLN A 162 20.32 -11.88 20.51
C GLN A 162 20.69 -13.17 19.75
N LYS A 163 21.87 -13.75 20.00
CA LYS A 163 22.22 -15.07 19.44
C LYS A 163 21.31 -16.15 20.02
N THR A 164 21.06 -16.17 21.33
CA THR A 164 20.14 -17.13 21.96
C THR A 164 18.70 -16.96 21.47
N LEU A 165 18.23 -15.72 21.31
CA LEU A 165 16.92 -15.44 20.71
C LEU A 165 16.84 -15.83 19.22
N LEU A 166 17.92 -15.66 18.45
CA LEU A 166 18.02 -16.14 17.08
C LEU A 166 17.96 -17.67 17.03
N THR A 167 18.63 -18.38 17.94
CA THR A 167 18.58 -19.84 18.02
C THR A 167 17.18 -20.33 18.43
N ILE A 168 16.54 -19.68 19.40
CA ILE A 168 15.14 -19.96 19.77
C ILE A 168 14.21 -19.65 18.60
N TRP A 169 14.45 -18.57 17.85
CA TRP A 169 13.68 -18.19 16.66
C TRP A 169 13.86 -19.16 15.48
N GLU A 170 15.05 -19.70 15.27
CA GLU A 170 15.33 -20.76 14.28
C GLU A 170 14.68 -22.10 14.68
N ILE A 171 14.69 -22.45 15.97
CA ILE A 171 13.94 -23.60 16.52
C ILE A 171 12.42 -23.33 16.42
N TRP A 172 11.98 -22.08 16.62
CA TRP A 172 10.58 -21.67 16.48
C TRP A 172 10.11 -21.70 15.02
N LYS A 173 10.99 -21.38 14.06
CA LYS A 173 10.78 -21.56 12.61
C LYS A 173 10.70 -23.03 12.22
N ALA A 174 11.47 -23.90 12.87
CA ALA A 174 11.48 -25.33 12.58
C ALA A 174 10.18 -26.04 13.02
N LEU A 175 9.44 -25.47 13.98
CA LEU A 175 8.08 -25.91 14.32
C LEU A 175 7.10 -25.43 13.25
N ASP A 176 6.60 -26.37 12.44
CA ASP A 176 5.78 -26.19 11.22
C ASP A 176 5.25 -24.75 11.01
N PRO A 177 5.99 -23.94 10.21
CA PRO A 177 5.62 -22.57 9.88
C PRO A 177 4.18 -22.46 9.41
N SER A 178 3.65 -23.48 8.74
CA SER A 178 2.31 -23.55 8.18
C SER A 178 1.24 -23.54 9.28
N ILE A 179 1.46 -24.28 10.37
CA ILE A 179 0.51 -24.35 11.50
C ILE A 179 0.55 -23.05 12.31
N LYS A 180 1.73 -22.45 12.52
CA LYS A 180 1.84 -21.15 13.20
C LYS A 180 1.29 -20.00 12.37
N TYR A 181 1.59 -19.97 11.07
CA TYR A 181 1.00 -19.01 10.15
C TYR A 181 -0.52 -19.15 10.10
N LEU A 182 -1.02 -20.39 10.02
CA LEU A 182 -2.45 -20.65 10.04
C LEU A 182 -3.07 -20.24 11.38
N LYS A 183 -2.47 -20.59 12.52
CA LYS A 183 -2.92 -20.16 13.85
C LYS A 183 -2.90 -18.64 14.00
N PHE A 184 -1.86 -17.97 13.51
CA PHE A 184 -1.76 -16.51 13.49
C PHE A 184 -2.87 -15.91 12.63
N PHE A 185 -3.07 -16.40 11.40
CA PHE A 185 -4.11 -15.90 10.50
C PHE A 185 -5.53 -16.20 10.99
N LEU A 186 -5.75 -17.33 11.65
CA LEU A 186 -7.02 -17.66 12.30
C LEU A 186 -7.26 -16.78 13.52
N TRP A 187 -6.24 -16.55 14.34
CA TRP A 187 -6.31 -15.64 15.48
C TRP A 187 -6.57 -14.21 15.02
N ASP A 188 -5.78 -13.70 14.07
CA ASP A 188 -5.93 -12.43 13.38
C ASP A 188 -7.38 -12.31 12.90
N ARG A 189 -7.84 -13.24 12.05
CA ARG A 189 -9.21 -13.26 11.53
C ARG A 189 -10.30 -13.16 12.61
N HIS A 190 -10.19 -13.84 13.74
CA HIS A 190 -11.29 -13.94 14.71
C HIS A 190 -11.18 -12.97 15.88
N LYS A 191 -10.00 -12.42 16.15
CA LYS A 191 -9.71 -11.60 17.33
C LYS A 191 -9.21 -10.21 16.97
N ASP A 192 -8.69 -9.98 15.77
CA ASP A 192 -8.38 -8.64 15.31
C ASP A 192 -9.67 -7.95 14.83
N PRO A 193 -10.04 -6.78 15.39
CA PRO A 193 -11.22 -6.06 14.97
C PRO A 193 -11.15 -5.46 13.55
N LEU A 194 -9.96 -5.39 12.95
CA LEU A 194 -9.72 -5.07 11.54
C LEU A 194 -9.48 -6.29 10.68
N ALA A 195 -9.59 -7.48 11.27
CA ALA A 195 -9.20 -8.65 10.53
C ALA A 195 -10.05 -8.82 9.27
N TRP A 196 -9.53 -9.68 8.41
CA TRP A 196 -10.13 -10.05 7.16
C TRP A 196 -11.51 -10.73 7.28
N ASN A 197 -12.04 -10.94 8.50
CA ASN A 197 -13.41 -11.42 8.74
C ASN A 197 -14.48 -10.40 8.35
N GLY A 198 -14.25 -9.10 8.57
CA GLY A 198 -15.17 -8.03 8.18
C GLY A 198 -15.10 -7.65 6.70
N ILE A 199 -14.02 -8.06 6.02
CA ILE A 199 -13.74 -7.70 4.61
C ILE A 199 -14.06 -8.89 3.68
N TRP A 200 -13.71 -10.12 4.06
CA TRP A 200 -13.91 -11.30 3.20
C TRP A 200 -14.51 -12.50 3.93
N HIS A 201 -15.29 -13.29 3.18
CA HIS A 201 -15.74 -14.61 3.61
C HIS A 201 -14.56 -15.57 3.85
N TRP A 202 -14.72 -16.49 4.80
CA TRP A 202 -13.67 -17.39 5.34
C TRP A 202 -12.91 -18.17 4.26
N ARG A 203 -13.64 -18.77 3.32
CA ARG A 203 -13.05 -19.55 2.22
C ARG A 203 -12.10 -18.73 1.34
N LYS A 204 -12.41 -17.44 1.16
CA LYS A 204 -11.62 -16.52 0.32
C LYS A 204 -10.37 -16.04 1.04
N PHE A 205 -10.48 -15.73 2.33
CA PHE A 205 -9.32 -15.39 3.16
C PHE A 205 -8.27 -16.50 3.17
N LEU A 206 -8.68 -17.76 3.38
CA LEU A 206 -7.74 -18.88 3.31
C LEU A 206 -7.07 -19.01 1.94
N ARG A 207 -7.85 -18.92 0.86
CA ARG A 207 -7.34 -19.07 -0.50
C ARG A 207 -6.35 -17.97 -0.87
N HIS A 208 -6.75 -16.71 -0.73
CA HIS A 208 -5.99 -15.60 -1.28
C HIS A 208 -4.99 -14.99 -0.30
N ARG A 209 -5.33 -14.92 1.00
CA ARG A 209 -4.44 -14.33 2.01
C ARG A 209 -3.45 -15.35 2.57
N VAL A 210 -3.94 -16.50 3.02
CA VAL A 210 -3.09 -17.50 3.68
C VAL A 210 -2.24 -18.27 2.67
N ARG A 211 -2.84 -18.76 1.59
CA ARG A 211 -2.15 -19.59 0.59
C ARG A 211 -1.40 -18.77 -0.46
N GLU A 212 -1.94 -17.61 -0.87
CA GLU A 212 -1.39 -16.84 -1.99
C GLU A 212 -0.68 -15.54 -1.56
N ASN A 213 -0.74 -15.17 -0.28
CA ASN A 213 -0.19 -13.94 0.29
C ASN A 213 -0.52 -12.67 -0.51
N MET A 214 -1.75 -12.60 -1.01
CA MET A 214 -2.19 -11.49 -1.85
C MET A 214 -2.36 -10.19 -1.06
N SER A 215 -2.05 -9.07 -1.73
CA SER A 215 -2.50 -7.75 -1.28
C SER A 215 -4.01 -7.60 -1.47
N MET A 216 -4.63 -6.78 -0.60
CA MET A 216 -6.08 -6.55 -0.59
C MET A 216 -6.59 -6.00 -1.93
N VAL A 217 -5.85 -5.06 -2.53
CA VAL A 217 -6.21 -4.48 -3.84
C VAL A 217 -6.16 -5.53 -4.96
N ALA A 218 -5.18 -6.43 -4.93
CA ALA A 218 -5.13 -7.51 -5.93
C ALA A 218 -6.32 -8.46 -5.79
N CYS A 219 -6.70 -8.83 -4.57
CA CYS A 219 -7.87 -9.67 -4.35
C CYS A 219 -9.17 -9.00 -4.78
N ASP A 220 -9.40 -7.74 -4.42
CA ASP A 220 -10.57 -6.96 -4.85
C ASP A 220 -10.69 -6.94 -6.38
N TYR A 221 -9.55 -6.78 -7.06
CA TYR A 221 -9.47 -6.89 -8.51
C TYR A 221 -9.85 -8.28 -9.03
N LEU A 222 -9.45 -9.37 -8.38
CA LEU A 222 -9.83 -10.71 -8.81
C LEU A 222 -11.28 -11.07 -8.47
N GLU A 223 -11.81 -10.61 -7.34
CA GLU A 223 -13.20 -10.89 -6.93
C GLU A 223 -14.21 -10.34 -7.94
N PHE A 224 -14.01 -9.11 -8.42
CA PHE A 224 -14.86 -8.52 -9.46
C PHE A 224 -14.76 -9.29 -10.79
N TRP A 225 -13.64 -9.98 -11.05
CA TRP A 225 -13.47 -10.80 -12.25
C TRP A 225 -14.18 -12.14 -12.13
N GLU A 226 -14.05 -12.85 -11.00
CA GLU A 226 -14.74 -14.13 -10.74
C GLU A 226 -16.27 -13.98 -10.72
N LEU A 227 -16.80 -12.87 -10.19
CA LEU A 227 -18.25 -12.61 -10.20
C LEU A 227 -18.79 -12.43 -11.61
N LYS A 228 -18.09 -11.68 -12.47
CA LYS A 228 -18.48 -11.53 -13.88
C LYS A 228 -18.36 -12.82 -14.66
N PHE A 229 -17.35 -13.65 -14.41
CA PHE A 229 -17.20 -14.91 -15.15
C PHE A 229 -18.32 -15.91 -14.86
N LYS A 230 -18.87 -15.90 -13.64
CA LYS A 230 -20.03 -16.72 -13.25
C LYS A 230 -21.37 -16.25 -13.80
N GLU A 231 -21.48 -15.00 -14.24
CA GLU A 231 -22.68 -14.50 -14.91
C GLU A 231 -22.69 -14.84 -16.41
N TRP A 232 -21.56 -15.32 -16.96
CA TRP A 232 -21.36 -15.66 -18.37
C TRP A 232 -21.22 -17.16 -18.63
N CYS A 233 -21.36 -18.00 -17.59
CA CYS A 233 -21.42 -19.45 -17.65
C CYS A 233 -22.73 -19.93 -17.02
#